data_AF-A0A963PBG5-F1
#
_entry.id   AF-A0A963PBG5-F1
#
_cell.length_a   1.000
_cell.length_b   1.000
_cell.length_c   1.000
_cell.angle_alpha   90.00
_cell.angle_beta   90.00
_cell.angle_gamma   90.00
#
_symmetry.space_group_name_H-M   'P 1'
#
loop_
_entity.id
_entity.type
_entity.pdbx_description
1 polymer ?
#
loop_
_entity_poly.entity_id
_entity_poly.type
_entity_poly.pdbx_seq_one_letter_code
_entity_poly.pdbx_strand_id
1 'polypeptide(L)'
;MTDHPIAARPSRAGLIWAAIGLLFYALLPWYALEDGFFSFSWLLDGHAGDRDLAPALFQWLLHGKWWLAPLIVPLVLALWAALKNDARLAVWSGLGGIGLFLLQAFSIYHRGWAFDGLEALFGELGGRQYGIGWGASLTAIALLFTLTTGLAGRGAVRGDIFVAGAV
;
A
#
# COMPACT_ATOMS: atom_id res chain seq x y z
N MET A 1 -12.73 -26.03 -35.77
CA MET A 1 -12.41 -24.62 -35.51
C MET A 1 -12.49 -24.44 -34.00
N THR A 2 -11.38 -24.65 -33.30
CA THR A 2 -11.32 -24.54 -31.84
C THR A 2 -11.14 -23.07 -31.48
N ASP A 3 -12.14 -22.46 -30.88
CA ASP A 3 -12.01 -21.14 -30.25
C ASP A 3 -10.93 -21.24 -29.17
N HIS A 4 -9.72 -20.78 -29.48
CA HIS A 4 -8.76 -20.44 -28.44
C HIS A 4 -9.37 -19.28 -27.66
N PRO A 5 -9.56 -19.39 -26.33
CA PRO A 5 -9.99 -18.26 -25.54
C PRO A 5 -8.93 -17.18 -25.70
N ILE A 6 -9.29 -16.08 -26.36
CA ILE A 6 -8.44 -14.89 -26.42
C ILE A 6 -8.24 -14.49 -24.97
N ALA A 7 -7.01 -14.66 -24.46
CA ALA A 7 -6.68 -14.29 -23.09
C ALA A 7 -7.16 -12.85 -22.86
N ALA A 8 -8.06 -12.66 -21.90
CA ALA A 8 -8.59 -11.35 -21.58
C ALA A 8 -7.41 -10.43 -21.27
N ARG A 9 -7.29 -9.32 -22.00
CA ARG A 9 -6.18 -8.38 -21.78
C ARG A 9 -6.31 -7.79 -20.38
N PRO A 10 -5.19 -7.69 -19.63
CA PRO A 10 -5.22 -7.13 -18.28
C PRO A 10 -5.69 -5.67 -18.33
N SER A 11 -6.45 -5.25 -17.33
CA SER A 11 -6.96 -3.88 -17.26
C SER A 11 -5.78 -2.91 -17.07
N ARG A 12 -5.62 -1.98 -18.02
CA ARG A 12 -4.51 -1.01 -17.99
C ARG A 12 -4.53 -0.18 -16.71
N ALA A 13 -5.72 0.24 -16.28
CA ALA A 13 -5.90 1.00 -15.05
C ALA A 13 -5.47 0.18 -13.81
N GLY A 14 -5.91 -1.07 -13.70
CA GLY A 14 -5.54 -1.94 -12.57
C GLY A 14 -4.03 -2.17 -12.49
N LEU A 15 -3.37 -2.38 -13.64
CA LEU A 15 -1.92 -2.54 -13.70
C LEU A 15 -1.18 -1.26 -13.26
N ILE A 16 -1.63 -0.10 -13.72
CA ILE A 16 -1.03 1.19 -13.36
C ILE A 16 -1.15 1.41 -11.85
N TRP A 17 -2.34 1.24 -11.27
CA TRP A 17 -2.53 1.46 -9.84
C TRP A 17 -1.76 0.45 -8.97
N ALA A 18 -1.74 -0.82 -9.35
CA ALA A 18 -0.95 -1.82 -8.62
C ALA A 18 0.56 -1.54 -8.70
N ALA A 19 1.07 -1.16 -9.87
CA ALA A 19 2.47 -0.80 -10.04
C ALA A 19 2.83 0.46 -9.24
N ILE A 20 1.98 1.49 -9.26
CA ILE A 20 2.14 2.71 -8.48
C ILE A 20 2.21 2.40 -6.98
N GLY A 21 1.31 1.56 -6.47
CA GLY A 21 1.30 1.16 -5.06
C GLY A 21 2.61 0.47 -4.64
N LEU A 22 3.09 -0.48 -5.44
CA LEU A 22 4.38 -1.15 -5.19
C LEU A 22 5.56 -0.17 -5.27
N LEU A 23 5.55 0.73 -6.26
CA LEU A 23 6.60 1.71 -6.46
C LEU A 23 6.72 2.65 -5.26
N PHE A 24 5.60 3.20 -4.78
CA PHE A 24 5.61 4.15 -3.67
C PHE A 24 5.90 3.48 -2.33
N TYR A 25 5.45 2.24 -2.13
CA TYR A 25 5.84 1.43 -0.98
C TYR A 25 7.36 1.18 -0.95
N ALA A 26 7.99 0.98 -2.12
CA ALA A 26 9.40 0.63 -2.23
C ALA A 26 10.35 1.84 -2.31
N LEU A 27 9.92 2.99 -2.84
CA LEU A 27 10.81 4.09 -3.19
C LEU A 27 10.57 5.40 -2.44
N LEU A 28 9.36 5.66 -1.94
CA LEU A 28 9.06 6.94 -1.29
C LEU A 28 9.14 6.84 0.23
N PRO A 29 9.58 7.90 0.92
CA PRO A 29 9.61 7.96 2.38
C PRO A 29 8.26 7.58 2.98
N TRP A 30 8.28 6.57 3.84
CA TRP A 30 7.04 6.05 4.44
C TRP A 30 6.48 7.01 5.49
N TYR A 31 7.37 7.66 6.23
CA TYR A 31 7.04 8.59 7.30
C TYR A 31 7.20 10.05 6.85
N ALA A 32 6.54 10.95 7.58
CA ALA A 32 6.63 12.39 7.36
C ALA A 32 8.05 12.89 7.66
N LEU A 33 8.57 13.71 6.75
CA LEU A 33 9.91 14.28 6.80
C LEU A 33 9.91 15.63 7.53
N GLU A 34 10.94 15.91 8.32
CA GLU A 34 11.09 17.19 9.03
C GLU A 34 11.31 18.36 8.06
N ASP A 35 12.22 18.20 7.08
CA ASP A 35 12.49 19.21 6.05
C ASP A 35 11.39 19.30 4.96
N GLY A 36 10.38 18.44 5.04
CA GLY A 36 9.34 18.29 4.03
C GLY A 36 9.76 17.43 2.83
N PHE A 37 8.78 17.05 2.00
CA PHE A 37 9.00 16.14 0.87
C PHE A 37 9.64 16.82 -0.35
N PHE A 38 9.29 18.08 -0.58
CA PHE A 38 9.78 18.85 -1.74
C PHE A 38 11.15 19.49 -1.52
N SER A 39 11.78 19.29 -0.36
CA SER A 39 13.19 19.63 -0.14
C SER A 39 14.12 18.73 -0.97
N PHE A 40 13.66 17.52 -1.32
CA PHE A 40 14.44 16.46 -1.95
C PHE A 40 15.69 16.03 -1.17
N SER A 41 15.86 16.46 0.09
CA SER A 41 16.96 16.04 0.97
C SER A 41 16.96 14.52 1.17
N TRP A 42 15.77 13.92 1.24
CA TRP A 42 15.57 12.48 1.37
C TRP A 42 16.18 11.62 0.25
N LEU A 43 16.50 12.20 -0.92
CA LEU A 43 17.20 11.50 -2.00
C LEU A 43 18.72 11.51 -1.83
N LEU A 44 19.26 12.55 -1.18
CA LEU A 44 20.69 12.82 -1.07
C LEU A 44 21.25 12.35 0.28
N ASP A 45 20.43 12.41 1.32
CA ASP A 45 20.83 12.15 2.70
C ASP A 45 20.65 10.67 3.09
N GLY A 46 21.03 9.75 2.18
CA GLY A 46 21.11 8.32 2.47
C GLY A 46 19.84 7.50 2.19
N HIS A 47 18.69 8.13 1.92
CA HIS A 47 17.44 7.48 1.48
C HIS A 47 17.09 6.22 2.29
N ALA A 48 17.23 5.02 1.71
CA ALA A 48 16.93 3.73 2.32
C ALA A 48 17.81 3.40 3.53
N GLY A 49 19.04 3.94 3.58
CA GLY A 49 19.98 3.73 4.67
C GLY A 49 19.64 4.52 5.93
N ASP A 50 18.83 5.58 5.81
CA ASP A 50 18.40 6.40 6.93
C ASP A 50 17.01 5.97 7.43
N ARG A 51 16.87 5.83 8.75
CA ARG A 51 15.64 5.33 9.40
C ARG A 51 14.44 6.26 9.23
N ASP A 52 14.67 7.55 9.05
CA ASP A 52 13.62 8.56 8.97
C ASP A 52 13.22 8.83 7.52
N LEU A 53 14.14 8.61 6.57
CA LEU A 53 13.93 8.80 5.14
C LEU A 53 13.49 7.53 4.41
N ALA A 54 13.71 6.35 5.00
CA ALA A 54 13.52 5.08 4.32
C ALA A 54 12.06 4.82 3.88
N PRO A 55 11.88 4.28 2.66
CA PRO A 55 10.60 3.70 2.22
C PRO A 55 10.18 2.48 3.03
N ALA A 56 8.90 2.11 2.97
CA ALA A 56 8.37 1.03 3.78
C ALA A 56 9.14 -0.28 3.62
N LEU A 57 9.51 -0.62 2.38
CA LEU A 57 10.29 -1.83 2.09
C LEU A 57 11.58 -1.88 2.93
N PHE A 58 12.31 -0.78 3.00
CA PHE A 58 13.58 -0.70 3.73
C PHE A 58 13.38 -0.51 5.22
N GLN A 59 12.27 0.10 5.64
CA GLN A 59 11.92 0.25 7.06
C GLN A 59 11.80 -1.09 7.78
N TRP A 60 11.21 -2.11 7.15
CA TRP A 60 11.13 -3.45 7.76
C TRP A 60 12.36 -4.31 7.50
N LEU A 61 13.07 -4.12 6.38
CA LEU A 61 14.27 -4.89 6.06
C LEU A 61 15.51 -4.45 6.85
N LEU A 62 15.66 -3.15 7.10
CA LEU A 62 16.89 -2.56 7.66
C LEU A 62 16.66 -1.92 9.04
N HIS A 63 15.45 -1.39 9.28
CA HIS A 63 15.19 -0.53 10.45
C HIS A 63 14.26 -1.16 11.50
N GLY A 64 13.97 -2.45 11.37
CA GLY A 64 13.23 -3.25 12.34
C GLY A 64 11.72 -2.99 12.41
N LYS A 65 11.14 -2.21 11.49
CA LYS A 65 9.70 -1.89 11.45
C LYS A 65 8.88 -2.98 10.76
N TRP A 66 8.98 -4.20 11.28
CA TRP A 66 8.41 -5.43 10.69
C TRP A 66 6.91 -5.36 10.42
N TRP A 67 6.17 -4.54 11.15
CA TRP A 67 4.73 -4.34 10.96
C TRP A 67 4.35 -3.76 9.58
N LEU A 68 5.31 -3.19 8.84
CA LEU A 68 5.10 -2.71 7.46
C LEU A 68 5.18 -3.83 6.42
N ALA A 69 5.78 -4.98 6.78
CA ALA A 69 5.98 -6.10 5.85
C ALA A 69 4.66 -6.71 5.34
N PRO A 70 3.61 -6.95 6.18
CA PRO A 70 2.34 -7.52 5.72
C PRO A 70 1.67 -6.74 4.58
N LEU A 71 1.91 -5.43 4.46
CA LEU A 71 1.30 -4.60 3.43
C LEU A 71 1.81 -4.92 2.01
N ILE A 72 2.93 -5.62 1.86
CA ILE A 72 3.40 -6.09 0.54
C ILE A 72 2.43 -7.13 -0.07
N VAL A 73 1.76 -7.92 0.77
CA VAL A 73 0.85 -8.99 0.33
C VAL A 73 -0.32 -8.44 -0.49
N PRO A 74 -1.15 -7.49 0.02
CA PRO A 74 -2.22 -6.91 -0.78
C PRO A 74 -1.71 -6.19 -2.02
N LEU A 75 -0.53 -5.57 -2.00
CA LEU A 75 0.06 -4.92 -3.18
C LEU A 75 0.45 -5.92 -4.29
N VAL A 76 1.06 -7.04 -3.92
CA VAL A 76 1.39 -8.12 -4.86
C VAL A 76 0.11 -8.78 -5.38
N LEU A 77 -0.89 -8.99 -4.52
CA LEU A 77 -2.19 -9.52 -4.93
C LEU A 77 -2.94 -8.55 -5.87
N ALA A 78 -2.81 -7.24 -5.66
CA ALA A 78 -3.36 -6.23 -6.57
C ALA A 78 -2.73 -6.32 -7.96
N LEU A 79 -1.40 -6.47 -8.03
CA LEU A 79 -0.69 -6.66 -9.30
C LEU A 79 -1.11 -7.96 -9.99
N TRP A 80 -1.20 -9.05 -9.22
CA TRP A 80 -1.68 -10.34 -9.74
C TRP A 80 -3.11 -10.25 -10.26
N ALA A 81 -4.00 -9.59 -9.51
CA ALA A 81 -5.39 -9.35 -9.91
C ALA A 81 -5.45 -8.61 -11.25
N ALA A 82 -4.66 -7.55 -11.40
CA ALA A 82 -4.59 -6.80 -12.63
C ALA A 82 -4.07 -7.64 -13.82
N LEU A 83 -3.00 -8.41 -13.62
CA LEU A 83 -2.41 -9.30 -14.64
C LEU A 83 -3.38 -10.41 -15.08
N LYS A 84 -4.20 -10.93 -14.15
CA LYS A 84 -5.21 -11.96 -14.43
C LYS A 84 -6.58 -11.41 -14.80
N ASN A 85 -6.73 -10.08 -14.79
CA ASN A 85 -8.01 -9.39 -14.94
C ASN A 85 -9.09 -9.91 -13.97
N ASP A 86 -8.69 -10.23 -12.73
CA ASP A 86 -9.56 -10.78 -11.69
C ASP A 86 -10.10 -9.65 -10.80
N ALA A 87 -11.32 -9.21 -11.11
CA ALA A 87 -11.99 -8.15 -10.38
C ALA A 87 -12.28 -8.51 -8.91
N ARG A 88 -12.52 -9.80 -8.60
CA ARG A 88 -12.75 -10.24 -7.22
C ARG A 88 -11.48 -10.11 -6.40
N LEU A 89 -10.34 -10.56 -6.95
CA LEU A 89 -9.06 -10.44 -6.28
C LEU A 89 -8.63 -8.97 -6.12
N ALA A 90 -8.95 -8.10 -7.09
CA ALA A 90 -8.72 -6.66 -6.97
C ALA A 90 -9.50 -6.05 -5.79
N VAL A 91 -10.76 -6.45 -5.59
CA VAL A 91 -11.55 -6.01 -4.42
C VAL A 91 -10.92 -6.49 -3.12
N TRP A 92 -10.58 -7.79 -3.01
CA TRP A 92 -10.03 -8.34 -1.76
C TRP A 92 -8.64 -7.78 -1.43
N SER A 93 -7.81 -7.56 -2.45
CA SER A 93 -6.48 -6.96 -2.27
C SER A 93 -6.58 -5.48 -1.88
N GLY A 94 -7.42 -4.69 -2.54
CA GLY A 94 -7.64 -3.29 -2.19
C GLY A 94 -8.26 -3.12 -0.80
N LEU A 95 -9.35 -3.83 -0.50
CA LEU A 95 -10.02 -3.78 0.79
C LEU A 95 -9.13 -4.31 1.93
N GLY A 96 -8.47 -5.44 1.71
CA GLY A 96 -7.54 -6.02 2.68
C GLY A 96 -6.34 -5.12 2.92
N GLY A 97 -5.80 -4.47 1.88
CA GLY A 97 -4.71 -3.52 2.01
C GLY A 97 -5.08 -2.27 2.78
N ILE A 98 -6.24 -1.68 2.50
CA ILE A 98 -6.75 -0.53 3.29
C ILE A 98 -7.01 -0.96 4.73
N GLY A 99 -7.62 -2.13 4.94
CA GLY A 99 -7.88 -2.67 6.27
C GLY A 99 -6.60 -2.85 7.09
N LEU A 100 -5.57 -3.47 6.50
CA LEU A 100 -4.24 -3.59 7.12
C LEU A 100 -3.61 -2.24 7.38
N PHE A 101 -3.71 -1.30 6.43
CA PHE A 101 -3.17 0.05 6.56
C PHE A 101 -3.81 0.82 7.72
N LEU A 102 -5.14 0.75 7.86
CA LEU A 102 -5.85 1.37 8.97
C LEU A 102 -5.54 0.65 10.28
N LEU A 103 -5.49 -0.68 10.28
CA LEU A 103 -5.17 -1.46 11.47
C LEU A 103 -3.82 -1.05 12.04
N GLN A 104 -2.76 -0.96 11.23
CA GLN A 104 -1.46 -0.48 11.71
C GLN A 104 -1.50 0.99 12.17
N ALA A 105 -2.25 1.85 11.47
CA ALA A 105 -2.33 3.27 11.80
C ALA A 105 -3.02 3.53 13.15
N PHE A 106 -4.02 2.70 13.51
CA PHE A 106 -4.70 2.79 14.79
C PHE A 106 -4.08 1.94 15.90
N SER A 107 -3.32 0.90 15.54
CA SER A 107 -2.70 0.00 16.54
C SER A 107 -1.37 0.51 17.08
N ILE A 108 -0.74 1.48 16.42
CA ILE A 108 0.60 1.96 16.77
C ILE A 108 0.56 3.47 17.04
N TYR A 109 0.81 3.86 18.29
CA TYR A 109 0.98 5.25 18.70
C TYR A 109 2.45 5.67 18.76
N HIS A 110 2.67 6.97 18.92
CA HIS A 110 3.98 7.62 19.01
C HIS A 110 4.95 7.06 20.08
N ARG A 111 4.45 6.26 21.03
CA ARG A 111 5.23 5.65 22.14
C ARG A 111 5.09 4.13 22.26
N GLY A 112 4.40 3.46 21.34
CA GLY A 112 4.18 2.02 21.45
C GLY A 112 2.84 1.58 20.90
N TRP A 113 2.37 0.43 21.36
CA TRP A 113 1.06 -0.10 20.98
C TRP A 113 -0.08 0.75 21.52
N ALA A 114 -1.19 0.77 20.79
CA ALA A 114 -2.43 1.40 21.22
C ALA A 114 -3.19 0.59 22.28
N PHE A 115 -2.92 -0.71 22.36
CA PHE A 115 -3.62 -1.65 23.22
C PHE A 115 -2.61 -2.52 23.97
N ASP A 116 -2.75 -2.63 25.28
CA ASP A 116 -1.87 -3.43 26.15
C ASP A 116 -1.78 -4.90 25.71
N GLY A 117 -2.88 -5.44 25.16
CA GLY A 117 -2.90 -6.80 24.63
C GLY A 117 -1.94 -7.02 23.45
N LEU A 118 -1.70 -5.99 22.63
CA LEU A 118 -0.72 -6.08 21.54
C LEU A 118 0.70 -6.03 22.07
N GLU A 119 0.95 -5.22 23.11
CA GLU A 119 2.24 -5.21 23.80
C GLU A 119 2.54 -6.55 24.47
N ALA A 120 1.54 -7.20 25.08
CA ALA A 120 1.70 -8.53 25.64
C ALA A 120 1.98 -9.61 24.57
N LEU A 121 1.43 -9.47 23.37
CA LEU A 121 1.59 -10.45 22.28
C LEU A 121 2.87 -10.25 21.48
N PHE A 122 3.27 -9.00 21.25
CA PHE A 122 4.36 -8.64 20.34
C PHE A 122 5.56 -7.98 21.04
N GLY A 123 5.47 -7.75 22.36
CA GLY A 123 6.47 -7.05 23.15
C GLY A 123 6.41 -5.53 22.99
N GLU A 124 7.29 -4.82 23.70
CA GLU A 124 7.44 -3.37 23.58
C GLU A 124 7.83 -2.98 22.14
N LEU A 125 7.13 -1.99 21.60
CA LEU A 125 7.50 -1.44 20.30
C LEU A 125 8.75 -0.57 20.48
N GLY A 126 9.92 -1.09 20.11
CA GLY A 126 11.23 -0.39 20.21
C GLY A 126 11.40 0.80 19.26
N GLY A 127 10.32 1.47 18.84
CA GLY A 127 10.35 2.56 17.87
C GLY A 127 9.12 3.46 17.94
N ARG A 128 9.26 4.67 17.39
CA ARG A 128 8.19 5.66 17.31
C ARG A 128 7.56 5.62 15.93
N GLN A 129 6.24 5.74 15.87
CA GLN A 129 5.52 6.03 14.64
C GLN A 129 5.48 7.55 14.43
N TYR A 130 6.19 7.98 13.40
CA TYR A 130 6.16 9.37 12.93
C TYR A 130 4.91 9.59 12.08
N GLY A 131 4.65 10.84 11.68
CA GLY A 131 3.51 11.17 10.82
C GLY A 131 3.49 10.35 9.52
N ILE A 132 2.32 10.26 8.88
CA ILE A 132 2.16 9.56 7.60
C ILE A 132 2.89 10.34 6.50
N GLY A 133 3.83 9.69 5.82
CA GLY A 133 4.57 10.27 4.70
C GLY A 133 3.85 10.13 3.36
N TRP A 134 4.53 10.59 2.30
CA TRP A 134 4.01 10.49 0.93
C TRP A 134 3.97 9.05 0.42
N GLY A 135 4.95 8.22 0.79
CA GLY A 135 4.94 6.80 0.41
C GLY A 135 3.72 6.07 0.96
N ALA A 136 3.41 6.30 2.24
CA ALA A 136 2.22 5.73 2.88
C ALA A 136 0.91 6.25 2.26
N SER A 137 0.79 7.57 2.09
CA SER A 137 -0.42 8.21 1.54
C SER A 137 -0.72 7.73 0.11
N LEU A 138 0.28 7.74 -0.76
CA LEU A 138 0.09 7.36 -2.16
C LEU A 138 -0.08 5.84 -2.34
N THR A 139 0.50 5.03 -1.46
CA THR A 139 0.22 3.58 -1.41
C THR A 139 -1.24 3.32 -1.01
N ALA A 140 -1.77 4.05 -0.03
CA ALA A 140 -3.18 3.95 0.36
C ALA A 140 -4.13 4.37 -0.78
N ILE A 141 -3.80 5.45 -1.49
CA ILE A 141 -4.55 5.89 -2.69
C ILE A 141 -4.52 4.81 -3.78
N ALA A 142 -3.36 4.20 -4.06
CA ALA A 142 -3.27 3.11 -5.03
C ALA A 142 -4.12 1.89 -4.65
N LEU A 143 -4.18 1.53 -3.36
CA LEU A 143 -5.04 0.45 -2.86
C LEU A 143 -6.53 0.81 -2.98
N LEU A 144 -6.91 2.08 -2.74
CA LEU A 144 -8.26 2.58 -2.95
C LEU A 144 -8.67 2.48 -4.42
N PHE A 145 -7.83 2.93 -5.36
CA PHE A 145 -8.12 2.79 -6.78
C PHE A 145 -8.13 1.34 -7.26
N THR A 146 -7.35 0.46 -6.64
CA THR A 146 -7.42 -0.99 -6.89
C THR A 146 -8.79 -1.54 -6.46
N LEU A 147 -9.26 -1.16 -5.27
CA LEU A 147 -10.57 -1.55 -4.74
C LEU A 147 -11.70 -1.09 -5.67
N THR A 148 -11.71 0.20 -6.06
CA THR A 148 -12.76 0.77 -6.90
C THR A 148 -12.73 0.21 -8.33
N THR A 149 -11.54 -0.03 -8.88
CA THR A 149 -11.38 -0.74 -10.17
C THR A 149 -11.95 -2.17 -10.08
N GLY A 150 -11.70 -2.88 -8.98
CA GLY A 150 -12.27 -4.20 -8.74
C GLY A 150 -13.80 -4.17 -8.61
N LEU A 151 -14.35 -3.18 -7.89
CA LEU A 151 -15.79 -3.01 -7.75
C LEU A 151 -16.47 -2.68 -9.10
N ALA A 152 -15.89 -1.77 -9.87
CA ALA A 152 -16.33 -1.44 -11.22
C ALA A 152 -16.27 -2.68 -12.14
N GLY A 153 -15.18 -3.45 -12.09
CA GLY A 153 -15.06 -4.72 -12.82
C GLY A 153 -16.12 -5.77 -12.44
N ARG A 154 -16.75 -5.64 -11.27
CA ARG A 154 -17.88 -6.47 -10.81
C ARG A 154 -19.25 -5.86 -11.13
N GLY A 155 -19.32 -4.76 -11.85
CA GLY A 155 -20.56 -4.10 -12.27
C GLY A 155 -21.07 -3.01 -11.32
N ALA A 156 -20.33 -2.64 -10.28
CA ALA A 156 -20.66 -1.46 -9.47
C ALA A 156 -20.55 -0.19 -10.34
N VAL A 157 -21.40 0.81 -10.07
CA VAL A 157 -21.39 2.10 -10.80
C VAL A 157 -21.48 1.90 -12.32
N ARG A 158 -22.28 0.92 -12.77
CA ARG A 158 -22.43 0.55 -14.20
C ARG A 158 -21.09 0.17 -14.89
N GLY A 159 -20.06 -0.18 -14.11
CA GLY A 159 -18.74 -0.55 -14.62
C GLY A 159 -17.79 0.63 -14.87
N ASP A 160 -18.14 1.84 -14.48
CA ASP A 160 -17.28 3.01 -14.67
C ASP A 160 -16.22 3.12 -13.55
N ILE A 161 -14.96 2.88 -13.92
CA ILE A 161 -13.81 2.90 -13.01
C ILE A 161 -13.51 4.32 -12.51
N PHE A 162 -13.75 5.34 -13.33
CA PHE A 162 -13.44 6.73 -12.96
C PHE A 162 -14.46 7.25 -11.96
N VAL A 163 -15.75 7.04 -12.21
CA VAL A 163 -16.80 7.44 -11.28
C VAL A 163 -16.71 6.64 -9.98
N ALA A 164 -16.47 5.32 -10.05
CA ALA A 164 -16.27 4.50 -8.86
C ALA A 164 -15.06 4.95 -8.01
N GLY A 165 -14.01 5.49 -8.64
CA GLY A 165 -12.82 6.02 -7.95
C GLY A 165 -13.00 7.40 -7.34
N ALA A 166 -14.01 8.16 -7.76
CA ALA A 166 -14.25 9.54 -7.31
C ALA A 166 -15.25 9.66 -6.14
N VAL A 167 -15.92 8.56 -5.77
CA VAL A 167 -16.87 8.44 -4.66
C VAL A 167 -16.19 7.84 -3.45
#